data_AF-A0A817HKY8-F1
#
_entry.id   AF-A0A817HKY8-F1
#
_cell.length_a   1.000
_cell.length_b   1.000
_cell.length_c   1.000
_cell.angle_alpha   90.00
_cell.angle_beta   90.00
_cell.angle_gamma   90.00
#
_symmetry.space_group_name_H-M   'P 1'
#
loop_
_entity.id
_entity.type
_entity.pdbx_description
1 polymer ?
#
loop_
_entity_poly.entity_id
_entity_poly.type
_entity_poly.pdbx_seq_one_letter_code
_entity_poly.pdbx_strand_id
1 'polypeptide(L)'
;MSYLIKFKSNLINHIGDLTHNRHPEYVSRQFEQEWIIYQRILNRTNVTQYTAWLDMRGNHDVYMDPDSQSSKSLYRIYSHQGISHKASYQYTLTTSDNDTYSFVSIDMCQRPGIGAPLNFLGYISKEELKNIKKLSEQTRNSNTTIFFGHYPLSFTYSKGVNELMRHGIVYLNGHLHSSVKNLYARHSDGLLELELEDWKRNRRFRIVTIDSGILSFEDFRFDQPIYPVISNPKAAKFKTPREPLDRLSQSTHIRVVVFSKWPIVDVNVSIDSKYLGNAIQSIDNKNLYVLPWDANFYNDGHLHKLKIEIKDNQNNKIKTENEFSLSTTTITVWTRSKFVLSIHWPTIVKKI
;
A
#
# COMPACT_ATOMS: atom_id res chain seq x y z
N MET A 1 16.20 3.38 -11.59
CA MET A 1 15.76 1.98 -11.33
C MET A 1 16.73 1.19 -10.44
N SER A 2 18.04 1.46 -10.44
CA SER A 2 19.05 0.78 -9.59
C SER A 2 18.88 0.92 -8.06
N TYR A 3 17.81 1.58 -7.60
CA TYR A 3 17.56 1.89 -6.19
C TYR A 3 16.35 1.15 -5.61
N LEU A 4 15.32 0.81 -6.40
CA LEU A 4 14.28 -0.14 -5.94
C LEU A 4 14.91 -1.52 -5.64
N ILE A 5 16.02 -1.84 -6.32
CA ILE A 5 16.85 -3.03 -6.10
C ILE A 5 17.65 -2.96 -4.77
N LYS A 6 17.79 -1.77 -4.16
CA LYS A 6 18.50 -1.61 -2.86
C LYS A 6 17.57 -1.71 -1.64
N PHE A 7 16.26 -1.55 -1.81
CA PHE A 7 15.31 -1.81 -0.75
C PHE A 7 14.98 -3.30 -0.77
N LYS A 8 15.72 -4.10 0.01
CA LYS A 8 15.37 -5.51 0.24
C LYS A 8 14.10 -5.60 1.09
N SER A 9 12.95 -5.31 0.49
CA SER A 9 11.64 -5.54 1.09
C SER A 9 11.22 -6.99 0.91
N ASN A 10 10.41 -7.51 1.83
CA ASN A 10 9.84 -8.86 1.69
C ASN A 10 8.90 -8.96 0.48
N LEU A 11 8.25 -7.85 0.12
CA LEU A 11 7.20 -7.80 -0.89
C LEU A 11 7.13 -6.40 -1.56
N ILE A 12 6.69 -6.37 -2.81
CA ILE A 12 6.33 -5.14 -3.55
C ILE A 12 4.95 -5.33 -4.19
N ASN A 13 4.03 -4.39 -3.91
CA ASN A 13 2.73 -4.28 -4.59
C ASN A 13 2.83 -3.27 -5.74
N HIS A 14 2.57 -3.70 -6.99
CA HIS A 14 2.50 -2.83 -8.16
C HIS A 14 1.06 -2.78 -8.70
N ILE A 15 0.34 -1.73 -8.31
CA ILE A 15 -1.13 -1.69 -8.36
C ILE A 15 -1.65 -1.05 -9.66
N GLY A 16 -1.50 -1.76 -10.77
CA GLY A 16 -2.07 -1.38 -12.06
C GLY A 16 -1.38 -0.24 -12.77
N ASP A 17 -1.85 0.02 -13.99
CA ASP A 17 -1.26 0.95 -14.96
C ASP A 17 0.25 0.71 -15.14
N LEU A 18 0.57 -0.58 -15.31
CA LEU A 18 1.92 -1.09 -15.54
C LEU A 18 2.51 -0.53 -16.83
N THR A 19 1.63 -0.21 -17.78
CA THR A 19 1.93 0.32 -19.11
C THR A 19 1.19 1.64 -19.36
N HIS A 20 1.70 2.48 -20.26
CA HIS A 20 1.11 3.79 -20.53
C HIS A 20 -0.11 3.70 -21.45
N ASN A 21 0.01 2.93 -22.53
CA ASN A 21 -1.04 2.61 -23.49
C ASN A 21 -1.87 3.82 -23.98
N ARG A 22 -1.21 4.96 -24.24
CA ARG A 22 -1.83 6.17 -24.80
C ARG A 22 -1.04 6.68 -26.00
N HIS A 23 -1.68 6.70 -27.17
CA HIS A 23 -1.11 7.30 -28.39
C HIS A 23 -1.23 8.84 -28.35
N PRO A 24 -0.34 9.61 -29.01
CA PRO A 24 -0.48 11.06 -29.18
C PRO A 24 -1.83 11.49 -29.78
N GLU A 25 -2.46 10.63 -30.59
CA GLU A 25 -3.75 10.87 -31.23
C GLU A 25 -4.96 10.44 -30.37
N TYR A 26 -4.79 10.30 -29.05
CA TYR A 26 -5.86 9.95 -28.09
C TYR A 26 -6.51 8.57 -28.27
N VAL A 27 -5.95 7.69 -29.10
CA VAL A 27 -6.43 6.31 -29.22
C VAL A 27 -5.93 5.46 -28.05
N SER A 28 -6.87 4.96 -27.25
CA SER A 28 -6.64 3.97 -26.19
C SER A 28 -6.40 2.59 -26.80
N ARG A 29 -5.14 2.17 -26.90
CA ARG A 29 -4.75 0.81 -27.32
C ARG A 29 -3.54 0.35 -26.53
N GLN A 30 -3.37 -0.95 -26.40
CA GLN A 30 -2.14 -1.50 -25.82
C GLN A 30 -0.99 -1.53 -26.82
N PHE A 31 0.23 -1.32 -26.32
CA PHE A 31 1.46 -1.45 -27.09
C PHE A 31 2.30 -2.59 -26.51
N GLU A 32 2.45 -3.68 -27.26
CA GLU A 32 3.22 -4.85 -26.83
C GLU A 32 4.67 -4.50 -26.46
N GLN A 33 5.28 -3.50 -27.11
CA GLN A 33 6.62 -3.04 -26.77
C GLN A 33 6.73 -2.54 -25.32
N GLU A 34 5.69 -1.88 -24.77
CA GLU A 34 5.71 -1.43 -23.37
C GLU A 34 5.71 -2.62 -22.40
N TRP A 35 4.96 -3.65 -22.73
CA TRP A 35 4.92 -4.90 -21.97
C TRP A 35 6.24 -5.69 -22.05
N ILE A 36 6.86 -5.75 -23.23
CA ILE A 36 8.21 -6.33 -23.41
C ILE A 36 9.23 -5.58 -22.54
N ILE A 37 9.15 -4.24 -22.49
CA ILE A 37 10.03 -3.43 -21.64
C ILE A 37 9.78 -3.74 -20.17
N TYR A 38 8.52 -3.82 -19.73
CA TYR A 38 8.16 -4.16 -18.35
C TYR A 38 8.75 -5.51 -17.93
N GLN A 39 8.49 -6.57 -18.70
CA GLN A 39 9.02 -7.92 -18.43
C GLN A 39 10.56 -7.93 -18.44
N ARG A 40 11.18 -7.24 -19.40
CA ARG A 40 12.63 -7.13 -19.49
C ARG A 40 13.23 -6.44 -18.26
N ILE A 41 12.56 -5.45 -17.69
CA ILE A 41 13.01 -4.81 -16.44
C ILE A 41 12.95 -5.80 -15.29
N LEU A 42 11.86 -6.55 -15.12
CA LEU A 42 11.77 -7.58 -14.06
C LEU A 42 12.88 -8.62 -14.20
N ASN A 43 13.10 -9.12 -15.42
CA ASN A 43 14.13 -10.13 -15.70
C ASN A 43 15.55 -9.58 -15.51
N ARG A 44 15.87 -8.39 -16.01
CA ARG A 44 17.23 -7.81 -15.88
C ARG A 44 17.60 -7.45 -14.46
N THR A 45 16.61 -7.16 -13.62
CA THR A 45 16.83 -6.79 -12.21
C THR A 45 16.83 -8.01 -11.29
N ASN A 46 16.36 -9.16 -11.76
CA ASN A 46 16.10 -10.36 -10.95
C ASN A 46 15.23 -10.05 -9.71
N VAL A 47 14.41 -8.99 -9.75
CA VAL A 47 13.70 -8.50 -8.56
C VAL A 47 12.82 -9.58 -7.93
N THR A 48 12.16 -10.36 -8.79
CA THR A 48 11.26 -11.45 -8.40
C THR A 48 11.97 -12.63 -7.72
N GLN A 49 13.31 -12.70 -7.74
CA GLN A 49 14.07 -13.76 -7.06
C GLN A 49 14.32 -13.48 -5.58
N TYR A 50 14.20 -12.23 -5.14
CA TYR A 50 14.50 -11.84 -3.75
C TYR A 50 13.41 -11.03 -3.08
N THR A 51 12.35 -10.65 -3.79
CA THR A 51 11.13 -10.05 -3.23
C THR A 51 9.90 -10.61 -3.91
N ALA A 52 8.83 -10.80 -3.15
CA ALA A 52 7.54 -11.16 -3.74
C ALA A 52 7.02 -9.98 -4.56
N TRP A 53 6.82 -10.17 -5.87
CA TRP A 53 6.35 -9.11 -6.76
C TRP A 53 4.87 -9.31 -7.06
N LEU A 54 4.00 -8.51 -6.45
CA LEU A 54 2.56 -8.61 -6.62
C LEU A 54 2.09 -7.51 -7.58
N ASP A 55 2.13 -7.79 -8.88
CA ASP A 55 1.55 -6.91 -9.90
C ASP A 55 0.11 -7.29 -10.25
N MET A 56 -0.66 -6.28 -10.63
CA MET A 56 -1.99 -6.46 -11.17
C MET A 56 -2.25 -5.45 -12.28
N ARG A 57 -3.31 -5.67 -13.07
CA ARG A 57 -3.73 -4.77 -14.13
C ARG A 57 -4.50 -3.55 -13.62
N GLY A 58 -4.25 -2.40 -14.23
CA GLY A 58 -5.05 -1.19 -14.12
C GLY A 58 -5.89 -0.92 -15.36
N ASN A 59 -6.59 0.21 -15.39
CA ASN A 59 -7.52 0.52 -16.47
C ASN A 59 -6.81 0.74 -17.82
N HIS A 60 -5.53 1.13 -17.81
CA HIS A 60 -4.73 1.26 -19.03
C HIS A 60 -4.22 -0.08 -19.55
N ASP A 61 -4.06 -1.08 -18.69
CA ASP A 61 -3.48 -2.39 -19.03
C ASP A 61 -4.47 -3.32 -19.75
N VAL A 62 -5.69 -2.85 -19.99
CA VAL A 62 -6.79 -3.65 -20.57
C VAL A 62 -7.39 -3.02 -21.82
N TYR A 63 -6.81 -1.94 -22.36
CA TYR A 63 -7.40 -1.27 -23.52
C TYR A 63 -7.61 -2.21 -24.70
N MET A 64 -8.86 -2.30 -25.16
CA MET A 64 -9.28 -3.16 -26.28
C MET A 64 -8.87 -4.63 -26.10
N ASP A 65 -8.65 -5.08 -24.85
CA ASP A 65 -8.42 -6.49 -24.57
C ASP A 65 -9.74 -7.25 -24.79
N PRO A 66 -9.81 -8.13 -25.81
CA PRO A 66 -11.06 -8.79 -26.19
C PRO A 66 -11.58 -9.71 -25.07
N ASP A 67 -10.69 -10.25 -24.23
CA ASP A 67 -11.02 -11.03 -23.04
C ASP A 67 -9.76 -11.23 -22.18
N SER A 68 -9.81 -10.92 -20.89
CA SER A 68 -8.68 -11.19 -19.98
C SER A 68 -8.41 -12.70 -19.79
N GLN A 69 -9.34 -13.57 -20.21
CA GLN A 69 -9.15 -15.02 -20.27
C GLN A 69 -8.41 -15.47 -21.53
N SER A 70 -8.32 -14.59 -22.54
CA SER A 70 -7.62 -14.86 -23.80
C SER A 70 -6.15 -15.13 -23.55
N SER A 71 -5.59 -16.09 -24.28
CA SER A 71 -4.13 -16.29 -24.36
C SER A 71 -3.41 -15.11 -25.01
N LYS A 72 -4.14 -14.14 -25.56
CA LYS A 72 -3.62 -12.91 -26.18
C LYS A 72 -3.55 -11.71 -25.23
N SER A 73 -4.01 -11.84 -23.98
CA SER A 73 -3.92 -10.73 -23.01
C SER A 73 -2.46 -10.44 -22.69
N LEU A 74 -2.00 -9.21 -22.97
CA LEU A 74 -0.60 -8.83 -22.78
C LEU A 74 -0.18 -8.85 -21.30
N TYR A 75 -1.09 -8.50 -20.39
CA TYR A 75 -0.89 -8.70 -18.96
C TYR A 75 -0.56 -10.17 -18.64
N ARG A 76 -1.28 -11.13 -19.22
CA ARG A 76 -1.04 -12.56 -18.97
C ARG A 76 0.28 -13.07 -19.54
N ILE A 77 0.75 -12.46 -20.63
CA ILE A 77 1.98 -12.87 -21.31
C ILE A 77 3.22 -12.28 -20.62
N TYR A 78 3.13 -11.01 -20.17
CA TYR A 78 4.31 -10.22 -19.82
C TYR A 78 4.43 -9.83 -18.35
N SER A 79 3.34 -9.83 -17.58
CA SER A 79 3.41 -9.52 -16.13
C SER A 79 3.85 -10.72 -15.30
N HIS A 80 4.21 -10.49 -14.03
CA HIS A 80 4.67 -11.57 -13.16
C HIS A 80 3.51 -12.44 -12.68
N GLN A 81 2.47 -11.83 -12.11
CA GLN A 81 1.31 -12.54 -11.56
C GLN A 81 0.33 -12.95 -12.65
N GLY A 82 0.24 -12.21 -13.76
CA GLY A 82 -0.69 -12.50 -14.86
C GLY A 82 -0.46 -13.84 -15.56
N ILE A 83 0.77 -14.39 -15.47
CA ILE A 83 1.12 -15.71 -16.02
C ILE A 83 0.26 -16.80 -15.34
N SER A 84 0.12 -16.71 -14.02
CA SER A 84 -0.60 -17.70 -13.19
C SER A 84 -2.03 -17.28 -12.86
N HIS A 85 -2.32 -15.97 -12.91
CA HIS A 85 -3.56 -15.40 -12.42
C HIS A 85 -4.24 -14.53 -13.48
N LYS A 86 -5.42 -14.98 -13.92
CA LYS A 86 -6.23 -14.31 -14.96
C LYS A 86 -6.90 -13.01 -14.49
N ALA A 87 -6.97 -12.79 -13.18
CA ALA A 87 -7.85 -11.82 -12.52
C ALA A 87 -7.36 -11.58 -11.07
N SER A 88 -8.29 -11.32 -10.14
CA SER A 88 -8.05 -11.34 -8.70
C SER A 88 -7.36 -12.62 -8.26
N TYR A 89 -6.42 -12.49 -7.33
CA TYR A 89 -5.63 -13.59 -6.78
C TYR A 89 -5.28 -13.32 -5.32
N GLN A 90 -4.75 -14.34 -4.66
CA GLN A 90 -4.32 -14.27 -3.27
C GLN A 90 -2.87 -14.75 -3.15
N TYR A 91 -2.12 -14.14 -2.24
CA TYR A 91 -0.75 -14.52 -1.89
C TYR A 91 -0.58 -14.46 -0.37
N THR A 92 -0.03 -15.50 0.25
CA THR A 92 0.32 -15.50 1.68
C THR A 92 1.82 -15.41 1.86
N LEU A 93 2.27 -14.42 2.61
CA LEU A 93 3.63 -14.38 3.17
C LEU A 93 3.61 -15.01 4.57
N THR A 94 4.44 -16.03 4.79
CA THR A 94 4.68 -16.60 6.12
C THR A 94 6.05 -16.13 6.61
N THR A 95 6.11 -15.54 7.80
CA THR A 95 7.35 -15.08 8.43
C THR A 95 8.03 -16.22 9.19
N SER A 96 9.27 -16.01 9.62
CA SER A 96 10.08 -17.02 10.32
C SER A 96 9.51 -17.47 11.67
N ASP A 97 8.68 -16.62 12.28
CA ASP A 97 7.93 -16.87 13.52
C ASP A 97 6.52 -17.47 13.26
N ASN A 98 6.26 -17.91 12.03
CA ASN A 98 5.00 -18.52 11.57
C ASN A 98 3.78 -17.57 11.55
N ASP A 99 3.98 -16.26 11.71
CA ASP A 99 2.92 -15.30 11.41
C ASP A 99 2.62 -15.30 9.90
N THR A 100 1.35 -15.12 9.56
CA THR A 100 0.85 -15.18 8.19
C THR A 100 0.17 -13.87 7.79
N TYR A 101 0.63 -13.32 6.67
CA TYR A 101 0.16 -12.06 6.09
C TYR A 101 -0.39 -12.35 4.70
N SER A 102 -1.71 -12.26 4.56
CA SER A 102 -2.40 -12.51 3.30
C SER A 102 -2.62 -11.22 2.52
N PHE A 103 -2.41 -11.31 1.21
CA PHE A 103 -2.63 -10.24 0.24
C PHE A 103 -3.66 -10.68 -0.78
N VAL A 104 -4.73 -9.91 -0.96
CA VAL A 104 -5.79 -10.22 -1.93
C VAL A 104 -5.89 -9.09 -2.94
N SER A 105 -5.59 -9.42 -4.19
CA SER A 105 -5.76 -8.55 -5.34
C SER A 105 -7.22 -8.52 -5.78
N ILE A 106 -7.80 -7.34 -6.01
CA ILE A 106 -9.17 -7.16 -6.48
C ILE A 106 -9.17 -6.51 -7.86
N ASP A 107 -9.37 -7.33 -8.89
CA ASP A 107 -9.45 -6.87 -10.27
C ASP A 107 -10.84 -6.29 -10.59
N MET A 108 -10.90 -4.98 -10.76
CA MET A 108 -12.11 -4.25 -11.13
C MET A 108 -12.06 -3.74 -12.59
N CYS A 109 -11.13 -4.21 -13.40
CA CYS A 109 -11.03 -3.78 -14.79
C CYS A 109 -12.13 -4.43 -15.64
N GLN A 110 -12.76 -3.65 -16.50
CA GLN A 110 -13.86 -4.08 -17.35
C GLN A 110 -13.44 -5.19 -18.33
N ARG A 111 -14.41 -6.05 -18.69
CA ARG A 111 -14.24 -7.19 -19.61
C ARG A 111 -15.46 -7.23 -20.55
N PRO A 112 -15.30 -7.08 -21.88
CA PRO A 112 -14.05 -6.74 -22.58
C PRO A 112 -13.50 -5.38 -22.11
N GLY A 113 -12.20 -5.16 -22.30
CA GLY A 113 -11.59 -3.92 -21.88
C GLY A 113 -11.95 -2.77 -22.81
N ILE A 114 -12.41 -1.66 -22.24
CA ILE A 114 -12.91 -0.50 -23.01
C ILE A 114 -11.92 0.66 -22.99
N GLY A 115 -12.01 1.52 -24.01
CA GLY A 115 -11.18 2.72 -24.12
C GLY A 115 -11.56 3.82 -23.14
N ALA A 116 -10.67 4.81 -23.00
CA ALA A 116 -11.00 6.04 -22.29
C ALA A 116 -12.07 6.84 -23.05
N PRO A 117 -12.94 7.61 -22.35
CA PRO A 117 -12.98 7.81 -20.90
C PRO A 117 -13.83 6.78 -20.14
N LEU A 118 -14.46 5.82 -20.83
CA LEU A 118 -15.46 4.93 -20.23
C LEU A 118 -14.87 3.92 -19.22
N ASN A 119 -13.56 3.65 -19.31
CA ASN A 119 -12.84 2.78 -18.38
C ASN A 119 -12.39 3.47 -17.08
N PHE A 120 -12.79 4.73 -16.83
CA PHE A 120 -12.44 5.44 -15.59
C PHE A 120 -13.19 4.90 -14.36
N LEU A 121 -14.29 4.18 -14.57
CA LEU A 121 -15.04 3.52 -13.50
C LEU A 121 -14.82 2.02 -13.55
N GLY A 122 -14.43 1.45 -12.41
CA GLY A 122 -14.27 0.03 -12.21
C GLY A 122 -15.61 -0.71 -12.23
N TYR A 123 -15.56 -2.00 -12.54
CA TYR A 123 -16.71 -2.90 -12.51
C TYR A 123 -16.28 -4.31 -12.11
N ILE A 124 -17.06 -4.93 -11.23
CA ILE A 124 -16.85 -6.31 -10.81
C ILE A 124 -18.06 -7.14 -11.26
N SER A 125 -17.82 -8.14 -12.10
CA SER A 125 -18.87 -9.06 -12.56
C SER A 125 -19.36 -9.96 -11.41
N LYS A 126 -20.54 -10.57 -11.57
CA LYS A 126 -21.07 -11.54 -10.58
C LYS A 126 -20.13 -12.73 -10.36
N GLU A 127 -19.44 -13.16 -11.40
CA GLU A 127 -18.45 -14.24 -11.33
C GLU A 127 -17.22 -13.80 -10.54
N GLU A 128 -16.68 -12.62 -10.84
CA GLU A 128 -15.51 -12.08 -10.14
C GLU A 128 -15.82 -11.80 -8.66
N LEU A 129 -17.03 -11.31 -8.33
CA LEU A 129 -17.48 -11.17 -6.94
C LEU A 129 -17.45 -12.50 -6.18
N LYS A 130 -17.87 -13.61 -6.81
CA LYS A 130 -17.80 -14.96 -6.21
C LYS A 130 -16.35 -15.38 -6.01
N ASN A 131 -15.47 -15.11 -6.98
CA ASN A 131 -14.05 -15.39 -6.88
C ASN A 131 -13.40 -14.61 -5.73
N ILE A 132 -13.58 -13.29 -5.67
CA ILE A 132 -13.05 -12.43 -4.61
C ILE A 132 -13.56 -12.89 -3.24
N LYS A 133 -14.85 -13.25 -3.12
CA LYS A 133 -15.39 -13.80 -1.88
C LYS A 133 -14.65 -15.08 -1.48
N LYS A 134 -14.42 -16.01 -2.40
CA LYS A 134 -13.65 -17.23 -2.13
C LYS A 134 -12.22 -16.89 -1.67
N LEU A 135 -11.54 -15.98 -2.35
CA LEU A 135 -10.18 -15.55 -2.00
C LEU A 135 -10.14 -14.92 -0.60
N SER A 136 -11.08 -14.04 -0.26
CA SER A 136 -11.16 -13.44 1.08
C SER A 136 -11.43 -14.47 2.16
N GLU A 137 -12.23 -15.50 1.89
CA GLU A 137 -12.55 -16.53 2.88
C GLU A 137 -11.33 -17.42 3.18
N GLN A 138 -10.41 -17.58 2.21
CA GLN A 138 -9.15 -18.32 2.40
C GLN A 138 -8.19 -17.62 3.38
N THR A 139 -8.33 -16.30 3.60
CA THR A 139 -7.42 -15.53 4.44
C THR A 139 -7.90 -15.36 5.88
N ARG A 140 -9.03 -15.97 6.26
CA ARG A 140 -9.64 -15.81 7.61
C ARG A 140 -8.72 -16.17 8.76
N ASN A 141 -7.84 -17.14 8.55
CA ASN A 141 -6.92 -17.63 9.57
C ASN A 141 -5.56 -16.92 9.52
N SER A 142 -5.37 -15.95 8.61
CA SER A 142 -4.15 -15.15 8.58
C SER A 142 -4.13 -14.15 9.72
N ASN A 143 -2.96 -13.93 10.31
CA ASN A 143 -2.75 -12.90 11.34
C ASN A 143 -3.15 -11.51 10.83
N THR A 144 -2.95 -11.23 9.55
CA THR A 144 -3.37 -9.98 8.91
C THR A 144 -3.73 -10.22 7.45
N THR A 145 -4.82 -9.59 7.00
CA THR A 145 -5.18 -9.54 5.58
C THR A 145 -5.10 -8.11 5.05
N ILE A 146 -4.48 -7.96 3.88
CA ILE A 146 -4.35 -6.72 3.12
C ILE A 146 -5.05 -6.92 1.78
N PHE A 147 -5.93 -6.00 1.42
CA PHE A 147 -6.51 -5.96 0.09
C PHE A 147 -5.81 -4.89 -0.74
N PHE A 148 -5.74 -5.12 -2.04
CA PHE A 148 -5.26 -4.09 -2.98
C PHE A 148 -5.98 -4.20 -4.31
N GLY A 149 -6.11 -3.07 -5.00
CA GLY A 149 -6.79 -3.00 -6.29
C GLY A 149 -6.54 -1.65 -6.93
N HIS A 150 -6.69 -1.56 -8.25
CA HIS A 150 -6.32 -0.34 -8.95
C HIS A 150 -7.25 0.85 -8.62
N TYR A 151 -8.57 0.64 -8.64
CA TYR A 151 -9.56 1.70 -8.45
C TYR A 151 -9.88 1.92 -6.97
N PRO A 152 -10.06 3.18 -6.51
CA PRO A 152 -10.70 3.42 -5.23
C PRO A 152 -12.13 2.88 -5.22
N LEU A 153 -12.63 2.50 -4.04
CA LEU A 153 -13.97 1.90 -3.89
C LEU A 153 -15.11 2.87 -4.27
N SER A 154 -14.84 4.17 -4.19
CA SER A 154 -15.74 5.24 -4.62
C SER A 154 -15.89 5.34 -6.14
N PHE A 155 -14.94 4.79 -6.92
CA PHE A 155 -14.86 4.83 -8.38
C PHE A 155 -15.16 3.47 -9.02
N THR A 156 -16.01 2.65 -8.38
CA THR A 156 -16.52 1.39 -8.95
C THR A 156 -18.03 1.36 -8.98
N TYR A 157 -18.62 0.85 -10.08
CA TYR A 157 -20.06 0.64 -10.20
C TYR A 157 -20.61 -0.41 -9.23
N SER A 158 -19.75 -1.30 -8.76
CA SER A 158 -20.12 -2.41 -7.89
C SER A 158 -20.28 -1.93 -6.45
N LYS A 159 -21.45 -2.18 -5.86
CA LYS A 159 -21.72 -1.93 -4.43
C LYS A 159 -21.33 -3.14 -3.57
N GLY A 160 -21.09 -2.91 -2.28
CA GLY A 160 -20.81 -3.96 -1.30
C GLY A 160 -19.41 -4.57 -1.42
N VAL A 161 -18.50 -3.96 -2.18
CA VAL A 161 -17.13 -4.46 -2.37
C VAL A 161 -16.35 -4.42 -1.04
N ASN A 162 -16.65 -3.46 -0.17
CA ASN A 162 -16.10 -3.37 1.19
C ASN A 162 -16.47 -4.57 2.07
N GLU A 163 -17.65 -5.17 1.90
CA GLU A 163 -18.05 -6.36 2.66
C GLU A 163 -17.16 -7.57 2.36
N LEU A 164 -16.65 -7.65 1.13
CA LEU A 164 -15.68 -8.67 0.72
C LEU A 164 -14.31 -8.48 1.39
N MET A 165 -14.08 -7.32 2.02
CA MET A 165 -12.83 -6.99 2.71
C MET A 165 -13.00 -6.94 4.22
N ARG A 166 -14.08 -7.48 4.78
CA ARG A 166 -14.39 -7.39 6.21
C ARG A 166 -13.29 -7.92 7.15
N HIS A 167 -12.46 -8.84 6.67
CA HIS A 167 -11.35 -9.43 7.42
C HIS A 167 -10.00 -8.73 7.19
N GLY A 168 -9.97 -7.72 6.32
CA GLY A 168 -8.77 -6.95 6.02
C GLY A 168 -8.67 -5.67 6.83
N ILE A 169 -7.45 -5.27 7.15
CA ILE A 169 -7.17 -4.02 7.89
C ILE A 169 -7.08 -2.81 6.96
N VAL A 170 -6.69 -3.03 5.69
CA VAL A 170 -6.47 -1.98 4.70
C VAL A 170 -6.80 -2.44 3.29
N TYR A 171 -7.25 -1.49 2.46
CA TYR A 171 -7.33 -1.55 1.02
C TYR A 171 -6.36 -0.53 0.41
N LEU A 172 -5.35 -1.01 -0.30
CA LEU A 172 -4.35 -0.18 -1.00
C LEU A 172 -4.77 0.01 -2.47
N ASN A 173 -4.81 1.26 -2.95
CA ASN A 173 -5.20 1.53 -4.33
C ASN A 173 -4.45 2.71 -4.98
N GLY A 174 -4.79 3.02 -6.22
CA GLY A 174 -4.21 4.11 -7.02
C GLY A 174 -5.26 4.76 -7.93
N HIS A 175 -4.97 4.81 -9.23
CA HIS A 175 -5.85 5.31 -10.30
C HIS A 175 -6.11 6.84 -10.32
N LEU A 176 -6.17 7.52 -9.18
CA LEU A 176 -6.45 8.97 -9.15
C LEU A 176 -5.20 9.85 -9.23
N HIS A 177 -4.01 9.24 -9.12
CA HIS A 177 -2.73 9.93 -9.26
C HIS A 177 -2.63 11.09 -8.24
N SER A 178 -2.37 12.31 -8.70
CA SER A 178 -2.25 13.51 -7.86
C SER A 178 -3.48 14.41 -7.90
N SER A 179 -4.62 13.89 -8.37
CA SER A 179 -5.88 14.65 -8.46
C SER A 179 -6.34 15.14 -7.08
N VAL A 180 -6.11 14.34 -6.04
CA VAL A 180 -6.30 14.71 -4.64
C VAL A 180 -5.11 14.17 -3.85
N LYS A 181 -4.37 15.06 -3.16
CA LYS A 181 -3.23 14.65 -2.34
C LYS A 181 -3.69 13.98 -1.05
N ASN A 182 -2.91 13.01 -0.56
CA ASN A 182 -3.15 12.30 0.71
C ASN A 182 -4.57 11.71 0.80
N LEU A 183 -4.96 10.95 -0.22
CA LEU A 183 -6.30 10.43 -0.35
C LEU A 183 -6.48 9.15 0.49
N TYR A 184 -6.65 9.37 1.79
CA TYR A 184 -6.83 8.33 2.80
C TYR A 184 -8.18 8.47 3.50
N ALA A 185 -8.79 7.33 3.83
CA ALA A 185 -9.99 7.29 4.65
C ALA A 185 -9.99 6.07 5.58
N ARG A 186 -10.70 6.19 6.70
CA ARG A 186 -11.20 5.04 7.46
C ARG A 186 -12.70 4.96 7.23
N HIS A 187 -13.14 3.86 6.65
CA HIS A 187 -14.56 3.55 6.44
C HIS A 187 -15.26 3.31 7.78
N SER A 188 -16.59 3.40 7.78
CA SER A 188 -17.41 3.21 8.99
C SER A 188 -17.26 1.82 9.61
N ASP A 189 -16.94 0.82 8.80
CA ASP A 189 -16.67 -0.56 9.21
C ASP A 189 -15.22 -0.77 9.68
N GLY A 190 -14.41 0.29 9.74
CA GLY A 190 -13.02 0.28 10.17
C GLY A 190 -12.00 0.04 9.06
N LEU A 191 -12.38 -0.31 7.83
CA LEU A 191 -11.39 -0.53 6.76
C LEU A 191 -10.60 0.76 6.47
N LEU A 192 -9.28 0.69 6.50
CA LEU A 192 -8.45 1.78 5.97
C LEU A 192 -8.44 1.69 4.45
N GLU A 193 -8.71 2.79 3.75
CA GLU A 193 -8.51 2.90 2.30
C GLU A 193 -7.45 3.94 2.03
N LEU A 194 -6.37 3.53 1.37
CA LEU A 194 -5.19 4.36 1.15
C LEU A 194 -4.83 4.38 -0.33
N GLU A 195 -5.26 5.44 -1.03
CA GLU A 195 -4.83 5.71 -2.41
C GLU A 195 -3.40 6.28 -2.41
N LEU A 196 -2.62 5.98 -3.45
CA LEU A 196 -1.25 6.44 -3.60
C LEU A 196 -1.05 7.15 -4.93
N GLU A 197 -0.46 8.35 -4.87
CA GLU A 197 -0.05 9.13 -6.03
C GLU A 197 0.92 8.33 -6.96
N ASP A 198 0.96 8.69 -8.24
CA ASP A 198 1.65 7.86 -9.22
C ASP A 198 3.18 7.95 -9.23
N TRP A 199 3.79 6.84 -9.63
CA TRP A 199 5.23 6.76 -9.85
C TRP A 199 5.68 7.53 -11.10
N LYS A 200 4.88 7.57 -12.17
CA LYS A 200 5.31 8.04 -13.49
C LYS A 200 5.69 9.52 -13.50
N ARG A 201 4.82 10.38 -12.96
CA ARG A 201 4.94 11.84 -12.94
C ARG A 201 5.40 12.35 -11.59
N ASN A 202 4.84 11.81 -10.51
CA ASN A 202 5.09 12.31 -9.17
C ASN A 202 6.22 11.58 -8.44
N ARG A 203 6.73 10.46 -8.99
CA ARG A 203 7.77 9.63 -8.38
C ARG A 203 7.39 9.19 -6.96
N ARG A 204 6.10 8.98 -6.73
CA ARG A 204 5.55 8.64 -5.42
C ARG A 204 5.55 7.14 -5.20
N PHE A 205 5.91 6.75 -3.99
CA PHE A 205 5.83 5.37 -3.52
C PHE A 205 5.53 5.35 -2.03
N ARG A 206 4.94 4.26 -1.54
CA ARG A 206 4.64 4.06 -0.12
C ARG A 206 5.51 2.96 0.44
N ILE A 207 6.01 3.16 1.65
CA ILE A 207 6.56 2.08 2.47
C ILE A 207 5.50 1.72 3.50
N VAL A 208 5.15 0.43 3.59
CA VAL A 208 4.23 -0.12 4.58
C VAL A 208 5.01 -1.06 5.49
N THR A 209 4.82 -0.91 6.80
CA THR A 209 5.38 -1.78 7.83
C THR A 209 4.25 -2.40 8.63
N ILE A 210 4.36 -3.68 8.97
CA ILE A 210 3.45 -4.33 9.92
C ILE A 210 4.29 -4.77 11.11
N ASP A 211 3.94 -4.26 12.28
CA ASP A 211 4.66 -4.47 13.53
C ASP A 211 3.68 -5.05 14.54
N SER A 212 3.87 -6.33 14.88
CA SER A 212 2.94 -7.09 15.73
C SER A 212 1.48 -6.99 15.26
N GLY A 213 1.24 -7.06 13.95
CA GLY A 213 -0.10 -6.97 13.34
C GLY A 213 -0.65 -5.55 13.19
N ILE A 214 0.11 -4.51 13.57
CA ILE A 214 -0.29 -3.10 13.45
C ILE A 214 0.40 -2.49 12.22
N LEU A 215 -0.38 -1.89 11.32
CA LEU A 215 0.12 -1.34 10.06
C LEU A 215 0.48 0.14 10.19
N SER A 216 1.71 0.49 9.87
CA SER A 216 2.16 1.88 9.70
C SER A 216 2.65 2.10 8.28
N PHE A 217 2.56 3.32 7.77
CA PHE A 217 2.99 3.65 6.42
C PHE A 217 3.40 5.10 6.30
N GLU A 218 4.26 5.38 5.30
CA GLU A 218 4.59 6.74 4.87
C GLU A 218 4.76 6.79 3.36
N ASP A 219 4.40 7.95 2.79
CA ASP A 219 4.44 8.22 1.35
C ASP A 219 5.62 9.13 1.02
N PHE A 220 6.47 8.67 0.11
CA PHE A 220 7.71 9.33 -0.24
C PHE A 220 7.73 9.74 -1.69
N ARG A 221 8.51 10.78 -1.99
CA ARG A 221 8.97 11.08 -3.34
C ARG A 221 10.35 10.45 -3.52
N PHE A 222 10.56 9.77 -4.65
CA PHE A 222 11.80 9.07 -4.95
C PHE A 222 12.91 10.03 -5.42
N ASP A 223 13.43 10.80 -4.48
CA ASP A 223 14.61 11.66 -4.65
C ASP A 223 15.35 11.92 -3.32
N GLN A 224 14.91 11.29 -2.22
CA GLN A 224 15.48 11.47 -0.90
C GLN A 224 16.58 10.42 -0.61
N PRO A 225 17.57 10.75 0.22
CA PRO A 225 18.62 9.79 0.60
C PRO A 225 18.16 8.80 1.67
N ILE A 226 17.17 9.17 2.50
CA ILE A 226 16.70 8.43 3.68
C ILE A 226 15.17 8.39 3.67
N TYR A 227 14.58 7.23 3.96
CA TYR A 227 13.15 6.96 3.96
C TYR A 227 12.72 6.26 5.26
N PRO A 228 12.31 7.02 6.29
CA PRO A 228 11.96 6.47 7.60
C PRO A 228 10.45 6.27 7.81
N VAL A 229 10.05 5.11 8.32
CA VAL A 229 8.69 4.80 8.75
C VAL A 229 8.70 4.46 10.23
N ILE A 230 7.98 5.23 11.04
CA ILE A 230 7.74 4.91 12.44
C ILE A 230 6.76 3.73 12.47
N SER A 231 7.22 2.55 12.87
CA SER A 231 6.35 1.37 12.97
C SER A 231 5.62 1.33 14.31
N ASN A 232 6.32 1.68 15.40
CA ASN A 232 5.75 1.74 16.75
C ASN A 232 6.32 2.93 17.57
N PRO A 233 5.48 3.70 18.27
CA PRO A 233 4.02 3.69 18.25
C PRO A 233 3.44 4.22 16.92
N LYS A 234 2.34 3.58 16.48
CA LYS A 234 1.61 3.95 15.26
C LYS A 234 0.98 5.35 15.40
N ALA A 235 0.95 6.08 14.29
CA ALA A 235 0.26 7.37 14.20
C ALA A 235 -1.24 7.24 14.53
N ALA A 236 -1.71 8.02 15.50
CA ALA A 236 -3.06 7.90 16.07
C ALA A 236 -4.18 8.08 15.03
N LYS A 237 -3.95 8.96 14.04
CA LYS A 237 -4.90 9.25 12.95
C LYS A 237 -5.20 8.05 12.04
N PHE A 238 -4.32 7.06 11.99
CA PHE A 238 -4.46 5.88 11.15
C PHE A 238 -4.83 4.60 11.92
N LYS A 239 -5.07 4.68 13.23
CA LYS A 239 -5.55 3.53 14.01
C LYS A 239 -6.88 3.04 13.45
N THR A 240 -7.07 1.73 13.37
CA THR A 240 -8.34 1.10 13.02
C THR A 240 -8.74 0.04 14.06
N PRO A 241 -10.04 -0.14 14.36
CA PRO A 241 -10.50 -1.22 15.22
C PRO A 241 -10.23 -2.62 14.64
N ARG A 242 -9.77 -2.72 13.39
CA ARG A 242 -9.40 -3.99 12.74
C ARG A 242 -7.96 -4.44 13.06
N GLU A 243 -7.20 -3.63 13.79
CA GLU A 243 -5.85 -3.96 14.26
C GLU A 243 -5.86 -4.35 15.75
N PRO A 244 -4.88 -5.13 16.22
CA PRO A 244 -4.72 -5.48 17.64
C PRO A 244 -4.12 -4.31 18.45
N LEU A 245 -4.88 -3.22 18.61
CA LEU A 245 -4.40 -1.96 19.18
C LEU A 245 -4.01 -2.06 20.67
N ASP A 246 -4.49 -3.06 21.39
CA ASP A 246 -4.12 -3.36 22.78
C ASP A 246 -2.62 -3.66 22.95
N ARG A 247 -1.95 -4.10 21.87
CA ARG A 247 -0.50 -4.35 21.86
C ARG A 247 0.33 -3.06 21.97
N LEU A 248 -0.23 -1.90 21.65
CA LEU A 248 0.49 -0.62 21.71
C LEU A 248 0.93 -0.30 23.15
N SER A 249 0.03 -0.45 24.12
CA SER A 249 0.34 -0.19 25.54
C SER A 249 1.27 -1.22 26.17
N GLN A 250 1.43 -2.39 25.52
CA GLN A 250 2.34 -3.46 25.97
C GLN A 250 3.72 -3.35 25.32
N SER A 251 3.94 -2.39 24.43
CA SER A 251 5.19 -2.30 23.69
C SER A 251 6.36 -1.91 24.58
N THR A 252 7.47 -2.63 24.45
CA THR A 252 8.72 -2.36 25.17
C THR A 252 9.72 -1.52 24.38
N HIS A 253 9.43 -1.21 23.10
CA HIS A 253 10.36 -0.47 22.24
C HIS A 253 9.64 0.52 21.32
N ILE A 254 10.22 1.70 21.15
CA ILE A 254 9.98 2.54 19.98
C ILE A 254 10.73 1.91 18.79
N ARG A 255 10.08 1.82 17.63
CA ARG A 255 10.62 1.14 16.45
C ARG A 255 10.45 2.01 15.20
N VAL A 256 11.53 2.16 14.45
CA VAL A 256 11.55 2.87 13.18
C VAL A 256 12.27 2.04 12.13
N VAL A 257 11.63 1.83 10.99
CA VAL A 257 12.24 1.21 9.81
C VAL A 257 12.81 2.31 8.94
N VAL A 258 14.10 2.26 8.65
CA VAL A 258 14.83 3.26 7.89
C VAL A 258 15.48 2.59 6.70
N PHE A 259 15.08 3.01 5.51
CA PHE A 259 15.81 2.68 4.30
C PHE A 259 16.67 3.86 3.87
N SER A 260 17.94 3.62 3.56
CA SER A 260 18.88 4.69 3.22
C SER A 260 19.83 4.29 2.11
N LYS A 261 20.26 5.28 1.32
CA LYS A 261 21.33 5.12 0.32
C LYS A 261 22.68 4.84 0.98
N TRP A 262 22.89 5.37 2.18
CA TRP A 262 24.15 5.34 2.92
C TRP A 262 23.94 4.84 4.36
N PRO A 263 24.96 4.23 5.00
CA PRO A 263 24.86 3.78 6.38
C PRO A 263 24.39 4.89 7.33
N ILE A 264 23.37 4.58 8.14
CA ILE A 264 22.88 5.46 9.19
C ILE A 264 23.89 5.47 10.34
N VAL A 265 24.15 6.65 10.89
CA VAL A 265 25.09 6.84 12.02
C VAL A 265 24.40 7.36 13.28
N ASP A 266 23.19 7.92 13.16
CA ASP A 266 22.49 8.54 14.28
C ASP A 266 20.96 8.47 14.07
N VAL A 267 20.21 8.14 15.13
CA VAL A 267 18.73 8.07 15.14
C VAL A 267 18.23 8.59 16.49
N ASN A 268 18.12 9.92 16.60
CA ASN A 268 17.67 10.59 17.81
C ASN A 268 16.15 10.49 17.95
N VAL A 269 15.69 10.13 19.14
CA VAL A 269 14.26 10.00 19.46
C VAL A 269 13.87 11.00 20.54
N SER A 270 12.76 11.68 20.33
CA SER A 270 12.17 12.61 21.31
C SER A 270 10.66 12.44 21.36
N ILE A 271 10.08 12.52 22.56
CA ILE A 271 8.63 12.57 22.77
C ILE A 271 8.29 13.87 23.50
N ASP A 272 7.32 14.63 23.00
CA ASP A 272 6.87 15.90 23.58
C ASP A 272 8.03 16.88 23.84
N SER A 273 8.94 16.96 22.88
CA SER A 273 10.18 17.77 22.93
C SER A 273 11.22 17.30 23.96
N LYS A 274 10.97 16.22 24.70
CA LYS A 274 11.94 15.58 25.59
C LYS A 274 12.75 14.55 24.82
N TYR A 275 14.07 14.73 24.78
CA TYR A 275 15.00 13.75 24.23
C TYR A 275 15.02 12.48 25.09
N LEU A 276 14.85 11.32 24.45
CA LEU A 276 14.84 10.02 25.13
C LEU A 276 16.13 9.22 24.94
N GLY A 277 16.79 9.40 23.79
CA GLY A 277 18.00 8.66 23.45
C GLY A 277 18.14 8.39 21.96
N ASN A 278 19.14 7.57 21.64
CA ASN A 278 19.43 7.11 20.29
C ASN A 278 18.92 5.68 20.08
N ALA A 279 18.11 5.48 19.04
CA ALA A 279 17.69 4.14 18.64
C ALA A 279 18.88 3.39 18.02
N ILE A 280 19.03 2.13 18.39
CA ILE A 280 20.11 1.25 17.93
C ILE A 280 19.63 0.36 16.80
N GLN A 281 20.51 0.05 15.84
CA GLN A 281 20.20 -0.86 14.75
C GLN A 281 19.94 -2.27 15.29
N SER A 282 18.83 -2.89 14.86
CA SER A 282 18.50 -4.27 15.20
C SER A 282 19.49 -5.24 14.55
N ILE A 283 19.84 -6.29 15.29
CA ILE A 283 20.73 -7.37 14.84
C ILE A 283 20.06 -8.18 13.72
N ASP A 284 18.77 -8.46 13.87
CA ASP A 284 18.01 -9.33 12.95
C ASP A 284 17.56 -8.61 11.68
N ASN A 285 17.42 -7.27 11.73
CA ASN A 285 16.98 -6.47 10.61
C ASN A 285 17.79 -5.17 10.50
N LYS A 286 18.64 -5.10 9.46
CA LYS A 286 19.52 -3.95 9.18
C LYS A 286 18.77 -2.64 8.89
N ASN A 287 17.49 -2.69 8.54
CA ASN A 287 16.70 -1.47 8.32
C ASN A 287 15.91 -1.08 9.57
N LEU A 288 15.89 -1.88 10.64
CA LEU A 288 15.13 -1.61 11.85
C LEU A 288 16.02 -0.95 12.91
N TYR A 289 15.55 0.14 13.50
CA TYR A 289 16.18 0.80 14.64
C TYR A 289 15.20 0.80 15.81
N VAL A 290 15.70 0.47 17.00
CA VAL A 290 14.87 0.28 18.20
C VAL A 290 15.42 1.08 19.38
N LEU A 291 14.52 1.65 20.18
CA LEU A 291 14.86 2.29 21.44
C LEU A 291 13.98 1.69 22.55
N PRO A 292 14.55 1.07 23.59
CA PRO A 292 13.79 0.64 24.75
C PRO A 292 13.04 1.83 25.38
N TRP A 293 11.78 1.60 25.75
CA TRP A 293 10.97 2.60 26.46
C TRP A 293 10.03 1.90 27.44
N ASP A 294 9.41 2.68 28.32
CA ASP A 294 8.27 2.22 29.11
C ASP A 294 7.01 2.94 28.62
N ALA A 295 6.13 2.18 27.97
CA ALA A 295 4.89 2.65 27.41
C ALA A 295 3.93 3.23 28.47
N ASN A 296 4.05 2.82 29.74
CA ASN A 296 3.17 3.29 30.81
C ASN A 296 3.26 4.80 31.04
N PHE A 297 4.42 5.41 30.76
CA PHE A 297 4.59 6.86 30.86
C PHE A 297 3.73 7.66 29.87
N TYR A 298 3.24 7.02 28.80
CA TYR A 298 2.49 7.65 27.72
C TYR A 298 1.10 7.00 27.51
N ASN A 299 0.66 6.18 28.47
CA ASN A 299 -0.64 5.50 28.44
C ASN A 299 -1.67 6.24 29.30
N ASP A 300 -1.82 7.53 29.05
CA ASP A 300 -2.68 8.46 29.79
C ASP A 300 -3.95 8.87 29.02
N GLY A 301 -4.11 8.34 27.80
CA GLY A 301 -5.23 8.66 26.91
C GLY A 301 -5.05 9.94 26.07
N HIS A 302 -3.94 10.66 26.24
CA HIS A 302 -3.63 11.86 25.46
C HIS A 302 -2.91 11.53 24.14
N LEU A 303 -2.75 12.56 23.32
CA LEU A 303 -1.89 12.53 22.14
C LEU A 303 -0.50 13.02 22.53
N HIS A 304 0.50 12.25 22.17
CA HIS A 304 1.92 12.60 22.32
C HIS A 304 2.56 12.76 20.96
N LYS A 305 3.54 13.65 20.87
CA LYS A 305 4.29 13.90 19.64
C LYS A 305 5.63 13.18 19.67
N LEU A 306 5.75 12.13 18.87
CA LEU A 306 7.02 11.46 18.62
C LEU A 306 7.75 12.13 17.46
N LYS A 307 9.02 12.45 17.68
CA LYS A 307 9.94 13.03 16.70
C LYS A 307 11.17 12.14 16.59
N ILE A 308 11.54 11.80 15.36
CA ILE A 308 12.75 11.07 15.04
C ILE A 308 13.61 11.89 14.08
N GLU A 309 14.88 12.10 14.42
CA GLU A 309 15.88 12.74 13.57
C GLU A 309 16.97 11.74 13.22
N ILE A 310 17.22 11.56 11.92
CA ILE A 310 18.11 10.53 11.40
C ILE A 310 19.23 11.20 10.61
N LYS A 311 20.46 10.70 10.79
CA LYS A 311 21.65 11.14 10.06
C LYS A 311 22.37 9.95 9.45
N ASP A 312 22.80 10.07 8.20
CA ASP A 312 23.69 9.10 7.56
C ASP A 312 25.17 9.53 7.58
N ASN A 313 26.06 8.62 7.16
CA ASN A 313 27.50 8.87 7.13
C ASN A 313 27.95 9.87 6.05
N GLN A 314 27.04 10.34 5.19
CA GLN A 314 27.27 11.42 4.24
C GLN A 314 26.72 12.76 4.76
N ASN A 315 26.32 12.83 6.04
CA ASN A 315 25.68 13.97 6.68
C ASN A 315 24.31 14.35 6.11
N ASN A 316 23.66 13.49 5.32
CA ASN A 316 22.25 13.71 4.99
C ASN A 316 21.43 13.55 6.26
N LYS A 317 20.46 14.44 6.44
CA LYS A 317 19.57 14.44 7.60
C LYS A 317 18.12 14.41 7.15
N ILE A 318 17.30 13.67 7.87
CA ILE A 318 15.86 13.73 7.72
C ILE A 318 15.20 13.73 9.09
N LYS A 319 14.02 14.33 9.17
CA LYS A 319 13.19 14.39 10.35
C LYS A 319 11.83 13.82 9.99
N THR A 320 11.32 12.91 10.81
CA THR A 320 9.94 12.41 10.73
C THR A 320 9.26 12.57 12.08
N GLU A 321 7.96 12.85 12.05
CA GLU A 321 7.16 13.08 13.24
C GLU A 321 5.77 12.46 13.06
N ASN A 322 5.23 11.89 14.13
CA ASN A 322 3.82 11.53 14.20
C ASN A 322 3.24 11.84 15.59
N GLU A 323 1.93 12.05 15.62
CA GLU A 323 1.18 12.05 16.87
C GLU A 323 0.68 10.64 17.12
N PHE A 324 0.90 10.12 18.33
CA PHE A 324 0.47 8.79 18.75
C PHE A 324 -0.33 8.86 20.04
N SER A 325 -1.10 7.81 20.30
CA SER A 325 -1.78 7.59 21.58
C SER A 325 -1.91 6.09 21.77
N LEU A 326 -1.59 5.61 22.98
CA LEU A 326 -1.62 4.19 23.33
C LEU A 326 -3.02 3.67 23.64
N SER A 327 -4.01 4.57 23.77
CA SER A 327 -5.42 4.20 23.85
C SER A 327 -5.88 3.46 22.59
N THR A 328 -6.77 2.49 22.72
CA THR A 328 -7.41 1.79 21.59
C THR A 328 -8.44 2.66 20.86
N THR A 329 -8.76 3.84 21.40
CA THR A 329 -9.70 4.78 20.79
C THR A 329 -9.22 5.27 19.43
N THR A 330 -10.11 5.24 18.45
CA THR A 330 -9.85 5.76 17.11
C THR A 330 -10.41 7.16 16.93
N ILE A 331 -9.61 8.04 16.33
CA ILE A 331 -10.00 9.43 16.07
C ILE A 331 -10.58 9.49 14.67
N THR A 332 -11.80 10.01 14.53
CA THR A 332 -12.41 10.23 13.21
C THR A 332 -12.18 11.68 12.80
N VAL A 333 -11.35 11.89 11.78
CA VAL A 333 -11.12 13.20 11.19
C VAL A 333 -11.93 13.28 9.89
N TRP A 334 -12.80 14.28 9.77
CA TRP A 334 -13.47 14.58 8.51
C TRP A 334 -12.49 15.32 7.61
N THR A 335 -12.23 14.78 6.42
CA THR A 335 -11.29 15.34 5.45
C THR A 335 -11.90 15.37 4.06
N ARG A 336 -11.37 16.21 3.17
CA ARG A 336 -11.71 16.17 1.74
C ARG A 336 -11.47 14.78 1.15
N SER A 337 -10.40 14.10 1.60
CA SER A 337 -10.08 12.73 1.22
C SER A 337 -11.20 11.76 1.58
N LYS A 338 -11.71 11.85 2.82
CA LYS A 338 -12.83 11.01 3.27
C LYS A 338 -14.09 11.26 2.44
N PHE A 339 -14.38 12.51 2.09
CA PHE A 339 -15.52 12.82 1.20
C PHE A 339 -15.37 12.14 -0.17
N VAL A 340 -14.23 12.34 -0.83
CA VAL A 340 -13.97 11.75 -2.16
C VAL A 340 -14.07 10.23 -2.13
N LEU A 341 -13.54 9.57 -1.09
CA LEU A 341 -13.57 8.11 -0.94
C LEU A 341 -14.89 7.53 -0.42
N SER A 342 -15.79 8.35 0.14
CA SER A 342 -17.09 7.89 0.63
C SER A 342 -18.24 8.09 -0.36
N ILE A 343 -18.01 8.83 -1.45
CA ILE A 343 -19.01 9.08 -2.49
C ILE A 343 -19.08 7.91 -3.47
N HIS A 344 -20.28 7.52 -3.87
CA HIS A 344 -20.47 6.61 -4.99
C HIS A 344 -20.53 7.41 -6.31
N TRP A 345 -19.36 7.74 -6.87
CA TRP A 345 -19.20 8.57 -8.07
C TRP A 345 -20.02 8.10 -9.29
N PRO A 346 -20.19 6.78 -9.53
CA PRO A 346 -21.03 6.34 -10.63
C PRO A 346 -22.49 6.81 -10.57
N THR A 347 -23.04 7.10 -9.38
CA THR A 347 -24.40 7.65 -9.25
C THR A 347 -24.46 9.11 -9.68
N ILE A 348 -23.36 9.86 -9.50
CA ILE A 348 -23.27 11.27 -9.88
C ILE A 348 -23.08 11.39 -11.39
N VAL A 349 -22.17 10.59 -11.96
CA VAL A 349 -21.85 10.62 -13.41
C VAL A 349 -23.05 10.19 -14.26
N LYS A 350 -23.93 9.29 -13.78
CA LYS A 350 -25.16 8.92 -14.50
C LYS A 350 -26.22 10.04 -14.59
N LYS A 351 -26.08 11.11 -13.80
CA LYS A 351 -27.04 12.23 -13.75
C LYS A 351 -26.57 13.48 -14.50
N ILE A 352 -25.36 13.45 -15.04
CA ILE A 352 -24.77 14.47 -15.93
C ILE A 352 -24.81 13.88 -17.34
#